data_AF-A0A8B6DSD3-F1
#
_entry.id   AF-A0A8B6DSD3-F1
#
_cell.length_a   1.000
_cell.length_b   1.000
_cell.length_c   1.000
_cell.angle_alpha   90.00
_cell.angle_beta   90.00
_cell.angle_gamma   90.00
#
_symmetry.space_group_name_H-M   'P 1'
#
loop_
_entity.id
_entity.type
_entity.pdbx_description
1 polymer ?
#
loop_
_entity_poly.entity_id
_entity_poly.type
_entity_poly.pdbx_seq_one_letter_code
_entity_poly.pdbx_strand_id
1 'polypeptide(L)' 'MEARPGVYLLLLVTVLQAVAASSNWKCYHYTLANKIAMIMFGQKTICEKHGRIFTKGINNNYPGCGTCWCCQKPK' A
#
# COMPACT_ATOMS: atom_id res chain seq x y z
N MET A 1 -47.08 9.67 -10.83
CA MET A 1 -46.14 9.13 -9.83
C MET A 1 -44.76 9.62 -10.25
N GLU A 2 -44.33 10.71 -9.62
CA GLU A 2 -43.21 11.54 -10.04
C GLU A 2 -41.88 10.84 -9.69
N ALA A 3 -41.17 10.34 -10.71
CA ALA A 3 -39.82 9.81 -10.56
C ALA A 3 -38.89 10.98 -10.21
N ARG A 4 -38.47 11.08 -8.94
CA ARG A 4 -37.52 12.10 -8.46
C ARG A 4 -36.14 11.86 -9.09
N PRO A 5 -35.69 12.68 -10.06
CA PRO A 5 -34.45 12.43 -10.81
C PRO A 5 -33.17 12.56 -9.96
N GLY A 6 -33.26 13.08 -8.73
CA GLY A 6 -32.12 13.29 -7.83
C GLY A 6 -31.58 12.05 -7.10
N VAL A 7 -32.36 10.96 -7.01
CA VAL A 7 -31.92 9.74 -6.29
C VAL A 7 -30.95 8.90 -7.15
N TYR A 8 -31.14 8.91 -8.47
CA TYR A 8 -30.30 8.15 -9.40
C TYR A 8 -28.88 8.74 -9.53
N LEU A 9 -28.78 10.08 -9.44
CA LEU A 9 -27.50 10.79 -9.46
C LEU A 9 -26.70 10.55 -8.17
N LEU A 10 -27.35 10.48 -7.01
CA LEU A 10 -26.69 10.15 -5.74
C LEU A 10 -26.18 8.70 -5.70
N LEU A 11 -26.95 7.74 -6.26
CA LEU A 11 -26.51 6.34 -6.34
C LEU A 11 -25.25 6.20 -7.21
N LEU A 12 -25.21 6.82 -8.40
CA LEU A 12 -24.02 6.77 -9.26
C LEU A 12 -22.77 7.37 -8.60
N VAL A 13 -22.90 8.45 -7.83
CA VAL A 13 -21.77 9.09 -7.13
C VAL A 13 -21.21 8.18 -6.02
N THR A 14 -22.04 7.38 -5.35
CA THR A 14 -21.55 6.42 -4.34
C THR A 14 -20.81 5.21 -4.95
N VAL A 15 -21.19 4.74 -6.14
CA VAL A 15 -20.49 3.61 -6.79
C VAL A 15 -19.14 4.04 -7.39
N LEU A 16 -19.01 5.31 -7.81
CA LEU A 16 -17.78 5.84 -8.43
C LEU A 16 -16.66 6.17 -7.44
N GLN A 17 -16.95 6.24 -6.13
CA GLN A 17 -15.98 6.53 -5.08
C GLN A 17 -15.19 5.30 -4.59
N ALA A 18 -15.34 4.14 -5.25
CA ALA A 18 -14.29 3.12 -5.26
C ALA A 18 -13.13 3.57 -6.16
N VAL A 19 -12.70 4.83 -6.02
CA VAL A 19 -11.39 5.25 -6.50
C VAL A 19 -10.42 4.40 -5.70
N ALA A 20 -9.89 3.38 -6.35
CA ALA A 20 -8.74 2.66 -5.86
C ALA A 20 -7.78 3.72 -5.35
N ALA A 21 -7.60 3.76 -4.02
CA ALA A 21 -6.56 4.57 -3.42
C ALA A 21 -5.32 4.18 -4.21
N SER A 22 -4.84 5.09 -5.07
CA SER A 22 -3.60 4.93 -5.82
C SER A 22 -2.50 5.06 -4.80
N SER A 23 -2.45 4.08 -3.92
CA SER A 23 -1.53 4.00 -2.85
C SER A 23 -0.21 3.77 -3.55
N ASN A 24 0.62 4.81 -3.60
CA ASN A 24 1.92 4.77 -4.25
C ASN A 24 2.90 3.97 -3.37
N TRP A 25 2.47 2.82 -2.83
CA TRP A 25 3.36 1.92 -2.13
C TRP A 25 4.35 1.38 -3.14
N LYS A 26 5.61 1.37 -2.76
CA LYS A 26 6.68 0.86 -3.59
C LYS A 26 7.39 -0.25 -2.87
N CYS A 27 7.74 -1.29 -3.62
CA CYS A 27 8.68 -2.28 -3.13
C CYS A 27 10.02 -1.59 -2.80
N TYR A 28 10.50 -1.79 -1.58
CA TYR A 28 11.84 -1.36 -1.22
C TYR A 28 12.87 -2.45 -1.55
N HIS A 29 13.85 -2.10 -2.37
CA HIS A 29 14.99 -2.96 -2.68
C HIS A 29 16.12 -2.71 -1.68
N TYR A 30 16.48 -3.75 -0.92
CA TYR A 30 17.55 -3.68 0.07
C TYR A 30 18.92 -3.47 -0.60
N THR A 31 19.67 -2.48 -0.10
CA THR A 31 21.06 -2.27 -0.50
C THR A 31 21.98 -3.35 0.09
N LEU A 32 23.24 -3.39 -0.35
CA LEU A 32 24.23 -4.33 0.21
C LEU A 32 24.44 -4.12 1.72
N ALA A 33 24.49 -2.86 2.17
CA ALA A 33 24.60 -2.53 3.59
C ALA A 33 23.38 -3.02 4.39
N ASN A 34 22.17 -2.93 3.82
CA ASN A 34 20.98 -3.49 4.44
C ASN A 34 21.07 -5.01 4.55
N LYS A 35 21.56 -5.71 3.51
CA LYS A 35 21.70 -7.17 3.53
C LYS A 35 22.66 -7.63 4.63
N ILE A 36 23.78 -6.93 4.83
CA ILE A 36 24.71 -7.21 5.94
C ILE A 36 24.01 -6.96 7.28
N ALA A 37 23.32 -5.83 7.44
CA ALA A 37 22.61 -5.50 8.66
C ALA A 37 21.45 -6.47 8.95
N MET A 38 20.84 -7.07 7.93
CA MET A 38 19.80 -8.10 8.08
C MET A 38 20.33 -9.38 8.74
N ILE A 39 21.60 -9.72 8.55
CA ILE A 39 22.22 -10.88 9.21
C ILE A 39 22.26 -10.67 10.73
N MET A 40 22.52 -9.42 11.16
CA MET A 40 22.65 -9.08 12.58
C MET A 40 21.31 -8.73 13.25
N PHE A 41 20.42 -8.03 12.55
CA PHE A 41 19.21 -7.43 13.14
C PHE A 41 17.89 -7.97 12.57
N GLY A 42 17.94 -8.76 11.49
CA GLY A 42 16.77 -9.28 10.81
C GLY A 42 16.11 -8.30 9.83
N GLN A 43 15.32 -8.86 8.91
CA GLN A 43 14.68 -8.11 7.81
C GLN A 43 13.64 -7.09 8.28
N LYS A 44 12.83 -7.44 9.28
CA LYS A 44 11.80 -6.56 9.84
C LYS A 44 12.41 -5.27 10.39
N THR A 45 13.43 -5.40 11.23
CA THR A 45 14.12 -4.27 11.87
C THR A 45 14.70 -3.31 10.84
N ILE A 46 15.38 -3.83 9.81
CA ILE A 46 15.98 -3.01 8.76
C ILE A 46 14.92 -2.36 7.88
N CYS A 47 13.78 -3.00 7.64
CA CYS A 47 12.66 -2.38 6.94
C CYS A 47 12.09 -1.20 7.75
N GLU A 48 11.72 -1.44 9.00
CA GLU A 48 11.02 -0.48 9.86
C GLU A 48 11.90 0.70 10.30
N LYS A 49 13.23 0.50 10.42
CA LYS A 49 14.20 1.55 10.79
C LYS A 49 14.12 2.81 9.92
N HIS A 50 13.66 2.68 8.68
CA HIS A 50 13.53 3.79 7.74
C HIS A 50 12.07 4.23 7.50
N GLY A 51 11.16 3.92 8.44
CA GLY A 51 9.75 4.32 8.35
C GLY A 51 8.92 3.55 7.32
N ARG A 52 9.42 2.40 6.85
CA ARG A 52 8.74 1.50 5.91
C ARG A 52 7.94 0.44 6.66
N ILE A 53 7.05 -0.27 5.96
CA ILE A 53 6.22 -1.31 6.56
C ILE A 53 6.73 -2.69 6.15
N PHE A 54 6.95 -3.55 7.14
CA PHE A 54 7.29 -4.94 6.93
C PHE A 54 6.01 -5.77 6.79
N THR A 55 5.71 -6.22 5.57
CA THR A 55 4.49 -6.95 5.23
C THR A 55 4.70 -8.46 5.17
N LYS A 56 5.96 -8.91 5.13
CA LYS A 56 6.32 -10.33 4.91
C LYS A 56 5.69 -10.90 3.62
N GLY A 57 5.39 -10.03 2.64
CA GLY A 57 4.74 -10.41 1.38
C GLY A 57 3.20 -10.40 1.41
N ILE A 58 2.59 -10.05 2.55
CA ILE A 58 1.13 -9.90 2.67
C ILE A 58 0.77 -8.48 2.22
N ASN A 59 0.64 -8.30 0.90
CA ASN A 59 0.56 -6.97 0.26
C ASN A 59 -0.84 -6.53 -0.16
N ASN A 60 -1.90 -7.27 0.22
CA ASN A 60 -3.28 -6.97 -0.16
C ASN A 60 -3.73 -5.55 0.25
N ASN A 61 -3.20 -5.04 1.36
CA ASN A 61 -3.49 -3.67 1.86
C ASN A 61 -2.47 -2.62 1.37
N TYR A 62 -1.51 -3.02 0.54
CA TYR A 62 -0.42 -2.16 0.06
C TYR A 62 -0.34 -2.20 -1.49
N PRO A 63 -1.39 -1.72 -2.20
CA PRO A 63 -1.39 -1.71 -3.67
C PRO A 63 -0.14 -1.03 -4.22
N GLY A 64 0.54 -1.66 -5.18
CA GLY A 64 1.82 -1.19 -5.74
C GLY A 64 3.07 -1.77 -5.09
N CYS A 65 2.98 -2.39 -3.91
CA CYS A 65 4.14 -3.03 -3.28
C CYS A 65 4.55 -4.38 -3.92
N GLY A 66 3.67 -4.99 -4.73
CA GLY A 66 3.95 -6.24 -5.44
C GLY A 66 4.06 -7.43 -4.48
N THR A 67 5.15 -8.19 -4.55
CA THR A 67 5.44 -9.37 -3.69
C THR A 67 6.51 -9.08 -2.62
N CYS A 68 6.91 -7.83 -2.48
CA CYS A 68 8.01 -7.47 -1.59
C CYS A 68 7.62 -7.53 -0.11
N TRP A 69 8.60 -7.85 0.72
CA TRP A 69 8.41 -7.95 2.17
C TRP A 69 8.51 -6.60 2.88
N CYS A 70 9.06 -5.59 2.22
CA CYS A 70 9.19 -4.25 2.75
C CYS A 70 8.58 -3.25 1.78
N CYS A 71 7.52 -2.58 2.24
CA CYS A 71 6.76 -1.62 1.46
C CYS A 71 7.09 -0.21 1.92
N GLN A 72 7.54 0.62 0.99
CA GLN A 72 7.74 2.04 1.19
C GLN A 72 6.41 2.77 1.03
N LYS A 73 6.09 3.61 2.02
CA LYS A 73 4.92 4.49 1.99
C LYS A 73 5.00 5.45 0.80
N PRO A 74 3.86 5.80 0.16
CA PRO A 74 3.81 6.94 -0.73
C PRO A 74 4.35 8.20 -0.02
N LYS A 75 5.07 9.04 -0.75
CA LYS A 75 5.48 10.37 -0.26
C LYS A 75 4.31 11.34 -0.32
#